data_AF-A0A1J5IP54-F1
#
_entry.id   AF-A0A1J5IP54-F1
#
_cell.length_a   1.000
_cell.length_b   1.000
_cell.length_c   1.000
_cell.angle_alpha   90.00
_cell.angle_beta   90.00
_cell.angle_gamma   90.00
#
_symmetry.space_group_name_H-M   'P 1'
#
loop_
_entity.id
_entity.type
_entity.pdbx_description
1 polymer ?
#
loop_
_entity_poly.entity_id
_entity_poly.type
_entity_poly.pdbx_seq_one_letter_code
_entity_poly.pdbx_strand_id
1 'polypeptide(L)'
;MPIVYAVFMLLLVTFGAVVMSLEILSSNLMSPYFGGSIYIWGSIISSFMVHFSVGYVLGGYLSRRLPRLWVLAAFLVVCSLWVILIPAFYRPVCELIADRIADVRLGSLTAMNLIFFVPVSIMAMVSPYIIGITAVGSRPSWLTAGMVLFISTVGSFFGTNVTAFFLIGLFPVSRIIAGLGLIGLAVSLFTLALCPDRRIAK
;
A
#
# COMPACT_ATOMS: atom_id res chain seq x y z
N MET A 1 26.11 -3.38 -1.22
CA MET A 1 25.31 -3.93 -2.32
C MET A 1 24.27 -4.96 -1.86
N PRO A 2 24.58 -6.14 -1.26
CA PRO A 2 23.56 -7.17 -0.98
C PRO A 2 22.47 -6.73 0.01
N ILE A 3 22.83 -5.97 1.05
CA ILE A 3 21.89 -5.47 2.05
C ILE A 3 20.85 -4.51 1.44
N VAL A 4 21.24 -3.66 0.47
CA VAL A 4 20.31 -2.71 -0.17
C VAL A 4 19.27 -3.47 -0.99
N TYR A 5 19.70 -4.47 -1.76
CA TYR A 5 18.81 -5.33 -2.53
C TYR A 5 17.85 -6.14 -1.66
N ALA A 6 18.33 -6.66 -0.52
CA ALA A 6 17.48 -7.35 0.44
C ALA A 6 16.40 -6.41 1.01
N VAL A 7 16.75 -5.15 1.30
CA VAL A 7 15.77 -4.14 1.75
C VAL A 7 14.75 -3.82 0.65
N PHE A 8 15.17 -3.70 -0.61
CA PHE A 8 14.23 -3.52 -1.73
C PHE A 8 13.26 -4.69 -1.87
N MET A 9 13.77 -5.92 -1.82
CA MET A 9 12.92 -7.12 -1.86
C MET A 9 11.91 -7.11 -0.70
N LEU A 10 12.36 -6.81 0.51
CA LEU A 10 11.50 -6.75 1.70
C LEU A 10 10.39 -5.71 1.52
N LEU A 11 10.73 -4.49 1.08
CA LEU A 11 9.75 -3.44 0.82
C LEU A 11 8.74 -3.86 -0.25
N LEU A 12 9.21 -4.40 -1.38
CA LEU A 12 8.34 -4.80 -2.50
C LEU A 12 7.37 -5.90 -2.09
N VAL A 13 7.85 -6.94 -1.40
CA VAL A 13 7.01 -8.04 -0.94
C VAL A 13 6.01 -7.57 0.11
N THR A 14 6.47 -6.85 1.13
CA THR A 14 5.60 -6.42 2.24
C THR A 14 4.54 -5.45 1.76
N PHE A 15 4.91 -4.38 1.05
CA PHE A 15 3.94 -3.37 0.62
C PHE A 15 3.04 -3.88 -0.51
N GLY A 16 3.53 -4.76 -1.39
CA GLY A 16 2.70 -5.48 -2.35
C GLY A 16 1.67 -6.37 -1.67
N ALA A 17 2.05 -7.11 -0.62
CA ALA A 17 1.14 -7.93 0.15
C ALA A 17 0.10 -7.09 0.91
N VAL A 18 0.55 -6.05 1.61
CA VAL A 18 -0.30 -5.20 2.44
C VAL A 18 -1.34 -4.48 1.60
N VAL A 19 -0.94 -3.88 0.47
CA VAL A 19 -1.87 -3.08 -0.34
C VAL A 19 -3.01 -3.92 -0.91
N MET A 20 -2.71 -5.14 -1.38
CA MET A 20 -3.74 -6.05 -1.87
C MET A 20 -4.56 -6.68 -0.75
N SER A 21 -3.96 -6.90 0.42
CA SER A 21 -4.71 -7.34 1.61
C SER A 21 -5.73 -6.28 2.01
N LEU A 22 -5.36 -4.99 1.97
CA LEU A 22 -6.28 -3.88 2.22
C LEU A 22 -7.39 -3.82 1.18
N GLU A 23 -7.11 -4.10 -0.09
CA GLU A 23 -8.14 -4.19 -1.13
C GLU A 23 -9.20 -5.24 -0.79
N ILE A 24 -8.79 -6.45 -0.40
CA ILE A 24 -9.73 -7.51 0.02
C ILE A 24 -10.50 -7.11 1.28
N LEU A 25 -9.83 -6.55 2.28
CA LEU A 25 -10.46 -6.15 3.55
C LEU A 25 -11.41 -4.95 3.37
N SER A 26 -11.18 -4.11 2.37
CA SER A 26 -12.05 -2.96 2.08
C SER A 26 -13.49 -3.37 1.79
N SER A 27 -13.70 -4.51 1.12
CA SER A 27 -15.03 -5.08 0.88
C SER A 27 -15.77 -5.38 2.19
N ASN A 28 -15.05 -5.91 3.19
CA ASN A 28 -15.60 -6.23 4.50
C ASN A 28 -15.87 -4.98 5.34
N LEU A 29 -15.06 -3.92 5.17
CA LEU A 29 -15.30 -2.65 5.85
C LEU A 29 -16.51 -1.89 5.28
N MET A 30 -16.77 -2.00 3.98
CA MET A 30 -17.90 -1.32 3.34
C MET A 30 -19.21 -2.09 3.45
N SER A 31 -19.14 -3.42 3.52
CA SER A 31 -20.34 -4.28 3.50
C SER A 31 -21.42 -3.91 4.51
N PRO A 32 -21.10 -3.59 5.79
CA PRO A 32 -22.10 -3.20 6.78
C PRO A 32 -22.87 -1.90 6.45
N TYR A 33 -22.28 -1.00 5.66
CA TYR A 33 -22.81 0.34 5.40
C TYR A 33 -23.45 0.48 4.02
N PHE A 34 -22.83 -0.15 3.02
CA PHE A 34 -23.20 0.00 1.62
C PHE A 34 -23.75 -1.31 1.01
N GLY A 35 -23.58 -2.46 1.69
CA GLY A 35 -24.06 -3.78 1.27
C GLY A 35 -23.01 -4.64 0.56
N GLY A 36 -23.44 -5.70 -0.13
CA GLY A 36 -22.55 -6.66 -0.80
C GLY A 36 -22.69 -6.71 -2.33
N SER A 37 -23.06 -5.60 -2.97
CA SER A 37 -23.39 -5.58 -4.41
C SER A 37 -22.16 -5.49 -5.33
N ILE A 38 -22.35 -5.83 -6.60
CA ILE A 38 -21.32 -5.67 -7.65
C ILE A 38 -20.80 -4.22 -7.77
N TYR A 39 -21.63 -3.24 -7.38
CA TYR A 39 -21.26 -1.83 -7.41
C TYR A 39 -20.15 -1.48 -6.42
N ILE A 40 -20.07 -2.19 -5.29
CA ILE A 40 -19.06 -1.93 -4.27
C ILE A 40 -17.73 -2.50 -4.70
N TRP A 41 -17.73 -3.71 -5.27
CA TRP A 41 -16.54 -4.27 -5.91
C TRP A 41 -16.03 -3.38 -7.05
N GLY A 42 -16.94 -2.87 -7.88
CA GLY A 42 -16.61 -1.89 -8.91
C GLY A 42 -15.98 -0.61 -8.32
N SER A 43 -16.51 -0.11 -7.20
CA SER A 43 -15.99 1.08 -6.51
C SER A 43 -14.63 0.84 -5.85
N ILE A 44 -14.41 -0.34 -5.27
CA ILE A 44 -13.12 -0.75 -4.67
C ILE A 44 -12.04 -0.78 -5.76
N ILE A 45 -12.26 -1.56 -6.82
CA ILE A 45 -11.25 -1.74 -7.87
C ILE A 45 -10.96 -0.40 -8.56
N SER A 46 -11.99 0.35 -8.95
CA SER A 46 -11.81 1.65 -9.61
C SER A 46 -11.08 2.67 -8.72
N SER A 47 -11.39 2.73 -7.43
CA SER A 47 -10.68 3.62 -6.49
C SER A 47 -9.23 3.21 -6.34
N PHE A 48 -8.94 1.92 -6.17
CA PHE A 48 -7.57 1.42 -6.05
C PHE A 48 -6.75 1.70 -7.32
N MET A 49 -7.35 1.57 -8.51
CA MET A 49 -6.69 1.96 -9.77
C MET A 49 -6.33 3.44 -9.81
N VAL A 50 -7.20 4.33 -9.32
CA VAL A 50 -6.90 5.77 -9.20
C VAL A 50 -5.78 6.01 -8.20
N HIS A 51 -5.87 5.39 -7.02
CA HIS A 51 -4.84 5.51 -5.98
C HIS A 51 -3.48 5.04 -6.48
N PHE A 52 -3.45 3.91 -7.19
CA PHE A 52 -2.27 3.37 -7.85
C PHE A 52 -1.71 4.32 -8.90
N SER A 53 -2.55 4.84 -9.79
CA SER A 53 -2.14 5.80 -10.82
C SER A 53 -1.44 7.03 -10.22
N VAL A 54 -2.04 7.62 -9.18
CA VAL A 54 -1.47 8.76 -8.44
C VAL A 54 -0.14 8.36 -7.80
N GLY A 55 -0.10 7.22 -7.11
CA GLY A 55 1.12 6.71 -6.50
C GLY A 55 2.23 6.44 -7.52
N TYR A 56 1.90 5.97 -8.72
CA TYR A 56 2.89 5.67 -9.74
C TYR A 56 3.57 6.93 -10.26
N VAL A 57 2.79 7.97 -10.55
CA VAL A 57 3.31 9.26 -10.98
C VAL A 57 4.14 9.91 -9.88
N LEU A 58 3.63 9.93 -8.64
CA LEU A 58 4.35 10.51 -7.50
C LEU A 58 5.65 9.78 -7.21
N GLY A 59 5.65 8.44 -7.23
CA GLY A 59 6.83 7.62 -6.98
C GLY A 59 7.91 7.79 -8.05
N GLY A 60 7.50 7.82 -9.32
CA GLY A 60 8.40 8.07 -10.45
C GLY A 60 8.98 9.50 -10.44
N TYR A 61 8.18 10.50 -10.04
CA TYR A 61 8.65 11.88 -9.91
C TYR A 61 9.61 12.06 -8.73
N LEU A 62 9.25 11.53 -7.56
CA LEU A 62 10.00 11.70 -6.33
C LEU A 62 11.35 10.98 -6.38
N SER A 63 11.41 9.80 -6.99
CA SER A 63 12.68 9.07 -7.18
C SER A 63 13.70 9.81 -8.02
N ARG A 64 13.26 10.66 -8.98
CA ARG A 64 14.16 11.52 -9.77
C ARG A 64 14.63 12.73 -8.99
N ARG A 65 13.75 13.35 -8.20
CA ARG A 65 14.06 14.58 -7.43
C ARG A 65 14.91 14.29 -6.19
N LEU A 66 14.60 13.21 -5.49
CA LEU A 66 15.24 12.82 -4.23
C LEU A 66 15.56 11.32 -4.28
N PRO A 67 16.62 10.87 -4.97
CA PRO A 67 16.96 9.46 -5.13
C PRO A 67 17.57 8.88 -3.85
N ARG A 68 16.81 8.88 -2.75
CA ARG A 68 17.24 8.42 -1.43
C ARG A 68 16.20 7.48 -0.83
N LEU A 69 16.63 6.34 -0.33
CA LEU A 69 15.73 5.33 0.22
C LEU A 69 15.08 5.79 1.53
N TRP A 70 15.75 6.60 2.34
CA TRP A 70 15.18 7.12 3.58
C TRP A 70 13.93 7.97 3.33
N VAL A 71 13.85 8.67 2.19
CA VAL A 71 12.68 9.48 1.83
C VAL A 71 11.48 8.58 1.61
N LEU A 72 11.63 7.51 0.81
CA LEU A 72 10.58 6.51 0.62
C LEU A 72 10.17 5.90 1.96
N ALA A 73 11.13 5.50 2.80
CA ALA A 73 10.84 4.89 4.09
C ALA A 73 10.09 5.84 5.04
N ALA A 74 10.36 7.14 5.01
CA ALA A 74 9.61 8.14 5.78
C ALA A 74 8.14 8.24 5.32
N PHE A 75 7.89 8.25 4.01
CA PHE A 75 6.52 8.18 3.48
C PHE A 75 5.81 6.89 3.90
N LEU A 76 6.52 5.75 3.86
CA LEU A 76 5.96 4.47 4.26
C LEU A 76 5.65 4.41 5.77
N VAL A 77 6.43 5.06 6.63
CA VAL A 77 6.07 5.23 8.05
C VAL A 77 4.74 5.97 8.20
N VAL A 78 4.56 7.11 7.53
CA VAL A 78 3.31 7.89 7.57
C VAL A 78 2.14 7.05 7.06
N CYS A 79 2.34 6.34 5.95
CA CYS A 79 1.36 5.43 5.40
C CYS A 79 0.99 4.30 6.38
N SER A 80 1.96 3.66 7.02
CA SER A 80 1.70 2.57 7.96
C SER A 80 0.98 3.05 9.20
N LEU A 81 1.31 4.24 9.72
CA LEU A 81 0.55 4.88 10.80
C LEU A 81 -0.89 5.17 10.39
N TRP A 82 -1.10 5.66 9.16
CA TRP A 82 -2.45 5.86 8.63
C TRP A 82 -3.25 4.56 8.59
N VAL A 83 -2.66 3.47 8.11
CA VAL A 83 -3.30 2.15 8.06
C VAL A 83 -3.68 1.64 9.46
N ILE A 84 -2.82 1.83 10.45
CA ILE A 84 -3.11 1.48 11.86
C ILE A 84 -4.32 2.26 12.38
N LEU A 85 -4.51 3.51 11.94
CA LEU A 85 -5.60 4.37 12.38
C LEU A 85 -6.93 4.07 11.67
N ILE A 86 -6.93 3.43 10.49
CA ILE A 86 -8.17 3.12 9.73
C ILE A 86 -9.28 2.52 10.61
N PRO A 87 -9.03 1.47 11.42
CA PRO A 87 -10.05 0.87 12.27
C PRO A 87 -10.70 1.83 13.29
N ALA A 88 -10.04 2.93 13.65
CA ALA A 88 -10.57 3.90 14.61
C ALA A 88 -11.55 4.89 13.97
N PHE A 89 -11.32 5.28 12.71
CA PHE A 89 -12.12 6.33 12.05
C PHE A 89 -12.98 5.85 10.89
N TYR A 90 -12.85 4.61 10.40
CA TYR A 90 -13.64 4.15 9.25
C TYR A 90 -15.15 4.19 9.54
N ARG A 91 -15.59 3.82 10.76
CA ARG A 91 -17.01 3.78 11.14
C ARG A 91 -17.69 5.14 11.03
N PRO A 92 -17.24 6.21 11.74
CA PRO A 92 -17.90 7.50 11.67
C PRO A 92 -17.84 8.10 10.25
N VAL A 93 -16.79 7.81 9.48
CA VAL A 93 -16.69 8.26 8.09
C VAL A 93 -17.74 7.56 7.21
N CYS A 94 -17.86 6.24 7.31
CA CYS A 94 -18.85 5.49 6.53
C CYS A 94 -20.29 5.86 6.91
N GLU A 95 -20.58 6.04 8.20
CA GLU A 95 -21.92 6.46 8.69
C GLU A 95 -22.29 7.84 8.16
N LEU A 96 -21.39 8.81 8.28
CA LEU A 96 -21.61 10.17 7.78
C LEU A 96 -21.87 10.17 6.26
N ILE A 97 -21.15 9.35 5.50
CA ILE A 97 -21.30 9.27 4.04
C ILE A 97 -22.61 8.57 3.68
N ALA A 98 -22.96 7.48 4.36
CA ALA A 98 -24.20 6.75 4.14
C ALA A 98 -25.43 7.63 4.44
N ASP A 99 -25.36 8.47 5.48
CA ASP A 99 -26.45 9.40 5.83
C ASP A 99 -26.59 10.54 4.81
N ARG A 100 -25.49 10.98 4.18
CA ARG A 100 -25.47 12.12 3.26
C ARG A 100 -25.71 11.72 1.80
N ILE A 101 -25.34 10.51 1.41
CA ILE A 101 -25.38 10.04 0.03
C ILE A 101 -26.26 8.79 -0.04
N ALA A 102 -27.50 8.98 -0.52
CA ALA A 102 -28.45 7.89 -0.68
C ALA A 102 -28.04 6.86 -1.77
N ASP A 103 -27.26 7.29 -2.78
CA ASP A 103 -26.74 6.38 -3.81
C ASP A 103 -25.52 5.60 -3.30
N VAL A 104 -25.72 4.30 -3.10
CA VAL A 104 -24.70 3.33 -2.68
C VAL A 104 -23.44 3.38 -3.57
N ARG A 105 -23.58 3.63 -4.87
CA ARG A 105 -22.46 3.69 -5.82
C ARG A 105 -21.54 4.85 -5.49
N LEU A 106 -22.12 6.05 -5.39
CA LEU A 106 -21.38 7.28 -5.08
C LEU A 106 -20.90 7.29 -3.63
N GLY A 107 -21.69 6.77 -2.70
CA GLY A 107 -21.35 6.66 -1.28
C GLY A 107 -20.11 5.77 -1.07
N SER A 108 -20.13 4.54 -1.59
CA SER A 108 -19.01 3.61 -1.46
C SER A 108 -17.75 4.12 -2.18
N LEU A 109 -17.88 4.71 -3.37
CA LEU A 109 -16.77 5.33 -4.08
C LEU A 109 -16.15 6.49 -3.28
N THR A 110 -16.98 7.36 -2.71
CA THR A 110 -16.51 8.50 -1.90
C THR A 110 -15.82 8.02 -0.63
N ALA A 111 -16.38 7.03 0.07
CA ALA A 111 -15.79 6.45 1.26
C ALA A 111 -14.44 5.78 0.96
N MET A 112 -14.35 5.02 -0.14
CA MET A 112 -13.11 4.41 -0.60
C MET A 112 -12.01 5.45 -0.84
N ASN A 113 -12.31 6.49 -1.60
CA ASN A 113 -11.35 7.56 -1.87
C ASN A 113 -10.97 8.28 -0.58
N LEU A 114 -11.90 8.60 0.30
CA LEU A 114 -11.57 9.36 1.52
C LEU A 114 -10.69 8.56 2.49
N ILE A 115 -10.96 7.27 2.67
CA ILE A 115 -10.27 6.43 3.67
C ILE A 115 -8.93 5.92 3.14
N PHE A 116 -8.90 5.44 1.88
CA PHE A 116 -7.79 4.67 1.34
C PHE A 116 -6.86 5.44 0.40
N PHE A 117 -7.24 6.64 -0.07
CA PHE A 117 -6.44 7.38 -1.06
C PHE A 117 -5.01 7.63 -0.59
N VAL A 118 -4.84 8.24 0.59
CA VAL A 118 -3.52 8.57 1.14
C VAL A 118 -2.63 7.34 1.31
N PRO A 119 -3.03 6.29 2.07
CA PRO A 119 -2.15 5.15 2.31
C PRO A 119 -1.90 4.35 1.03
N VAL A 120 -2.92 4.07 0.22
CA VAL A 120 -2.76 3.23 -0.97
C VAL A 120 -1.91 3.93 -2.03
N SER A 121 -2.07 5.25 -2.22
CA SER A 121 -1.20 6.00 -3.12
C SER A 121 0.26 5.98 -2.67
N ILE A 122 0.54 6.11 -1.37
CA ILE A 122 1.91 6.02 -0.87
C ILE A 122 2.49 4.61 -1.07
N MET A 123 1.73 3.56 -0.77
CA MET A 123 2.18 2.17 -1.00
C MET A 123 2.48 1.90 -2.48
N ALA A 124 1.66 2.43 -3.38
CA ALA A 124 1.86 2.28 -4.81
C ALA A 124 3.12 2.97 -5.35
N MET A 125 3.67 3.95 -4.62
CA MET A 125 4.93 4.60 -5.00
C MET A 125 6.13 3.64 -4.94
N VAL A 126 6.08 2.57 -4.14
CA VAL A 126 7.24 1.72 -3.82
C VAL A 126 7.93 1.17 -5.07
N SER A 127 7.19 0.53 -5.97
CA SER A 127 7.73 -0.08 -7.20
C SER A 127 8.37 0.95 -8.14
N PRO A 128 7.68 2.01 -8.60
CA PRO A 128 8.27 3.01 -9.48
C PRO A 128 9.39 3.81 -8.81
N TYR A 129 9.34 3.99 -7.48
CA TYR A 129 10.41 4.65 -6.76
C TYR A 129 11.70 3.83 -6.77
N ILE A 130 11.59 2.52 -6.47
CA ILE A 130 12.73 1.59 -6.51
C ILE A 130 13.30 1.49 -7.93
N ILE A 131 12.44 1.44 -8.96
CA ILE A 131 12.87 1.46 -10.36
C ILE A 131 13.61 2.77 -10.69
N GLY A 132 13.10 3.91 -10.21
CA GLY A 132 13.72 5.21 -10.45
C GLY A 132 15.11 5.33 -9.83
N ILE A 133 15.30 4.88 -8.59
CA ILE A 133 16.61 4.94 -7.92
C ILE A 133 17.62 3.95 -8.51
N THR A 134 17.19 2.78 -8.99
CA THR A 134 18.10 1.82 -9.64
C THR A 134 18.50 2.26 -11.04
N ALA A 135 17.61 2.96 -11.76
CA ALA A 135 17.88 3.49 -13.10
C ALA A 135 18.96 4.59 -13.12
N VAL A 136 19.16 5.33 -12.02
CA VAL A 136 20.21 6.36 -11.91
C VAL A 136 21.61 5.75 -11.72
N GLY A 137 21.70 4.48 -11.29
CA GLY A 137 22.98 3.80 -11.07
C GLY A 137 23.70 3.45 -12.38
N SER A 138 24.98 3.81 -12.50
CA SER A 138 25.80 3.58 -13.70
C SER A 138 26.20 2.11 -13.93
N ARG A 139 25.86 1.19 -13.02
CA ARG A 139 26.20 -0.23 -13.14
C ARG A 139 24.96 -1.05 -13.49
N PRO A 140 25.07 -2.03 -14.39
CA PRO A 140 23.97 -2.95 -14.66
C PRO A 140 23.54 -3.61 -13.34
N SER A 141 22.30 -3.34 -12.95
CA SER A 141 21.66 -3.96 -11.79
C SER A 141 20.87 -5.17 -12.24
N TRP A 142 20.94 -6.27 -11.48
CA TRP A 142 20.07 -7.41 -11.68
C TRP A 142 18.59 -7.07 -11.41
N LEU A 143 18.34 -5.99 -10.65
CA LEU A 143 17.01 -5.51 -10.26
C LEU A 143 16.41 -4.65 -11.38
N THR A 144 16.09 -5.27 -12.51
CA THR A 144 15.39 -4.63 -13.63
C THR A 144 13.96 -4.25 -13.27
N ALA A 145 13.32 -3.37 -14.04
CA ALA A 145 11.92 -3.01 -13.83
C ALA A 145 10.98 -4.24 -13.81
N GLY A 146 11.23 -5.22 -14.69
CA GLY A 146 10.48 -6.48 -14.71
C GLY A 146 10.66 -7.28 -13.41
N MET A 147 11.87 -7.34 -12.87
CA MET A 147 12.14 -8.06 -11.62
C MET A 147 11.49 -7.39 -10.40
N VAL A 148 11.49 -6.06 -10.36
CA VAL A 148 10.79 -5.29 -9.32
C VAL A 148 9.29 -5.62 -9.32
N LEU A 149 8.66 -5.56 -10.50
CA LEU A 149 7.24 -5.87 -10.65
C LEU A 149 6.95 -7.34 -10.30
N PHE A 150 7.81 -8.27 -10.73
CA PHE A 150 7.69 -9.69 -10.39
C PHE A 150 7.67 -9.90 -8.86
N ILE A 151 8.67 -9.37 -8.14
CA ILE A 151 8.77 -9.52 -6.69
C ILE A 151 7.56 -8.89 -5.98
N SER A 152 7.16 -7.70 -6.40
CA SER A 152 5.96 -7.03 -5.86
C SER A 152 4.70 -7.86 -6.10
N THR A 153 4.55 -8.43 -7.30
CA THR A 153 3.37 -9.22 -7.68
C THR A 153 3.30 -10.53 -6.90
N VAL A 154 4.44 -11.18 -6.65
CA VAL A 154 4.51 -12.37 -5.78
C VAL A 154 4.05 -12.02 -4.36
N GLY A 155 4.53 -10.90 -3.80
CA GLY A 155 4.07 -10.40 -2.51
C GLY A 155 2.56 -10.16 -2.48
N SER A 156 2.04 -9.46 -3.49
CA SER A 156 0.61 -9.22 -3.71
C SER A 156 -0.21 -10.50 -3.78
N PHE A 157 0.23 -11.50 -4.55
CA PHE A 157 -0.42 -12.79 -4.65
C PHE A 157 -0.57 -13.46 -3.28
N PHE A 158 0.51 -13.53 -2.50
CA PHE A 158 0.46 -14.12 -1.16
C PHE A 158 -0.39 -13.28 -0.21
N GLY A 159 -0.28 -11.95 -0.25
CA GLY A 159 -1.10 -11.06 0.56
C GLY A 159 -2.60 -11.26 0.34
N THR A 160 -3.04 -11.30 -0.92
CA THR A 160 -4.44 -11.53 -1.28
C THR A 160 -4.94 -12.89 -0.80
N ASN A 161 -4.22 -13.97 -1.12
CA ASN A 161 -4.66 -15.33 -0.79
C ASN A 161 -4.63 -15.60 0.71
N VAL A 162 -3.57 -15.19 1.41
CA VAL A 162 -3.48 -15.37 2.87
C VAL A 162 -4.57 -14.56 3.56
N THR A 163 -4.88 -13.36 3.05
CA THR A 163 -5.96 -12.53 3.60
C THR A 163 -7.33 -13.13 3.39
N ALA A 164 -7.64 -13.49 2.14
CA ALA A 164 -8.94 -14.02 1.76
C ALA A 164 -9.24 -15.39 2.39
N PHE A 165 -8.26 -16.30 2.42
CA PHE A 165 -8.50 -17.68 2.83
C PHE A 165 -8.26 -17.94 4.32
N PHE A 166 -7.35 -17.20 4.95
CA PHE A 166 -6.95 -17.48 6.33
C PHE A 166 -7.26 -16.32 7.29
N LEU A 167 -6.77 -15.11 7.03
CA LEU A 167 -6.85 -14.03 8.01
C LEU A 167 -8.30 -13.64 8.34
N ILE A 168 -9.16 -13.49 7.32
CA ILE A 168 -10.57 -13.09 7.53
C ILE A 168 -11.34 -14.12 8.37
N GLY A 169 -11.01 -15.41 8.24
CA GLY A 169 -11.64 -16.47 9.03
C GLY A 169 -11.09 -16.57 10.47
N LEU A 170 -9.83 -16.16 10.70
CA LEU A 170 -9.15 -16.33 11.98
C LEU A 170 -9.24 -15.08 12.88
N PHE A 171 -9.31 -13.88 12.30
CA PHE A 171 -9.22 -12.63 13.05
C PHE A 171 -10.28 -11.61 12.64
N PRO A 172 -10.71 -10.73 13.56
CA PRO A 172 -11.52 -9.56 13.21
C PRO A 172 -10.79 -8.65 12.22
N VAL A 173 -11.52 -8.14 11.23
CA VAL A 173 -11.00 -7.24 10.18
C VAL A 173 -10.20 -6.07 10.74
N SER A 174 -10.66 -5.46 11.84
CA SER A 174 -9.95 -4.36 12.52
C SER A 174 -8.55 -4.76 13.01
N ARG A 175 -8.39 -5.98 13.55
CA ARG A 175 -7.09 -6.50 14.00
C ARG A 175 -6.18 -6.84 12.82
N ILE A 176 -6.74 -7.35 11.72
CA ILE A 176 -5.96 -7.63 10.51
C ILE A 176 -5.38 -6.33 9.96
N ILE A 177 -6.19 -5.29 9.80
CA ILE A 177 -5.75 -3.99 9.28
C ILE A 177 -4.68 -3.37 10.19
N ALA A 178 -4.90 -3.37 11.51
CA ALA A 178 -3.91 -2.90 12.46
C ALA A 178 -2.60 -3.71 12.37
N GLY A 179 -2.69 -5.03 12.24
CA GLY A 179 -1.54 -5.92 12.07
C GLY A 179 -0.76 -5.64 10.78
N LEU A 180 -1.44 -5.46 9.65
CA LEU A 180 -0.82 -5.07 8.38
C LEU A 180 -0.10 -3.72 8.49
N GLY A 181 -0.74 -2.76 9.16
CA GLY A 181 -0.14 -1.46 9.46
C GLY A 181 1.09 -1.57 10.35
N LEU A 182 1.06 -2.41 11.39
CA LEU A 182 2.21 -2.66 12.28
C LEU A 182 3.37 -3.35 11.55
N ILE A 183 3.09 -4.33 10.70
CA ILE A 183 4.11 -5.00 9.87
C ILE A 183 4.75 -3.98 8.91
N GLY A 184 3.95 -3.17 8.23
CA GLY A 184 4.45 -2.10 7.37
C GLY A 184 5.30 -1.08 8.13
N LEU A 185 4.86 -0.71 9.34
CA LEU A 185 5.58 0.23 10.21
C LEU A 185 6.93 -0.35 10.64
N ALA A 186 6.95 -1.61 11.09
CA ALA A 186 8.17 -2.29 11.49
C ALA A 186 9.19 -2.38 10.35
N VAL A 187 8.75 -2.76 9.14
CA VAL A 187 9.61 -2.82 7.95
C VAL A 187 10.12 -1.43 7.54
N SER A 188 9.28 -0.40 7.66
CA SER A 188 9.67 0.98 7.32
C SER A 188 10.69 1.54 8.32
N LEU A 189 10.47 1.33 9.61
CA LEU A 189 11.42 1.73 10.67
C LEU A 189 12.73 0.95 10.57
N PHE A 190 12.66 -0.35 10.27
CA PHE A 190 13.85 -1.16 10.01
C PHE A 190 14.66 -0.62 8.82
N THR A 191 13.97 -0.21 7.76
CA THR A 191 14.59 0.42 6.59
C THR A 191 15.27 1.75 6.96
N LEU A 192 14.63 2.60 7.77
CA LEU A 192 15.23 3.85 8.26
C LEU A 192 16.45 3.59 9.15
N ALA A 193 16.36 2.62 10.06
CA ALA A 193 17.44 2.27 10.99
C ALA A 193 18.70 1.78 10.25
N LEU A 194 18.52 1.06 9.14
CA LEU A 194 19.65 0.59 8.32
C LEU A 194 20.34 1.69 7.50
N CYS A 195 19.75 2.91 7.41
CA CYS A 195 20.24 4.07 6.65
C CYS A 195 21.06 3.69 5.38
N PRO A 196 20.47 2.96 4.41
CA PRO A 196 21.24 2.33 3.35
C PRO A 196 21.87 3.33 2.38
N ASP A 197 21.41 4.58 2.37
CA ASP A 197 21.90 5.66 1.51
C ASP A 197 23.38 5.99 1.72
N ARG A 198 23.97 5.72 2.90
CA ARG A 198 25.43 5.84 3.11
C ARG A 198 26.26 4.83 2.28
N ARG A 199 25.63 3.78 1.74
CA ARG A 199 26.29 2.71 0.95
C ARG A 199 25.98 2.77 -0.55
N ILE A 200 25.12 3.68 -1.00
CA ILE A 200 24.83 3.88 -2.44
C ILE A 200 25.83 4.88 -3.05
N ALA A 201 26.40 5.77 -2.23
CA ALA A 201 27.44 6.74 -2.65
C ALA A 201 28.89 6.21 -2.61
N LYS A 202 29.09 4.91 -2.34
CA LYS A 202 30.39 4.20 -2.43
C LYS A 202 30.25 3.05 -3.41
#